data_AF-A0A9E3N7H5-F1
#
_entry.id   AF-A0A9E3N7H5-F1
#
_cell.length_a   1.000
_cell.length_b   1.000
_cell.length_c   1.000
_cell.angle_alpha   90.00
_cell.angle_beta   90.00
_cell.angle_gamma   90.00
#
_symmetry.space_group_name_H-M   'P 1'
#
loop_
_entity.id
_entity.type
_entity.pdbx_description
1 polymer ?
#
loop_
_entity_poly.entity_id
_entity_poly.type
_entity_poly.pdbx_seq_one_letter_code
_entity_poly.pdbx_strand_id
1 'polypeptide(L)' 'TAHWIEYLDLARSVLAEPVEIIEGTITARGHGIGLSWNEKAVAKHLV' A
#
# COMPACT_ATOMS: atom_id res chain seq x y z
N THR A 1 5.45 -16.95 -14.71
CA THR A 1 6.10 -17.29 -13.44
C THR A 1 6.20 -16.02 -12.61
N ALA A 2 6.16 -16.13 -11.27
CA ALA A 2 6.47 -15.03 -10.37
C ALA A 2 7.71 -15.44 -9.55
N HIS A 3 8.62 -14.51 -9.25
CA HIS A 3 9.83 -14.79 -8.49
C HIS A 3 9.82 -14.01 -7.18
N TRP A 4 10.07 -12.71 -7.23
CA TRP A 4 9.97 -11.81 -6.08
C TRP A 4 9.09 -10.62 -6.41
N ILE A 5 8.48 -10.06 -5.37
CA ILE A 5 7.85 -8.75 -5.38
C ILE A 5 8.76 -7.81 -4.60
N GLU A 6 9.18 -6.71 -5.22
CA GLU A 6 9.93 -5.68 -4.51
C GLU A 6 8.99 -4.99 -3.51
N TYR A 7 9.44 -4.92 -2.26
CA TYR A 7 8.76 -4.17 -1.21
C TYR A 7 9.60 -2.95 -0.82
N LEU A 8 9.34 -1.84 -1.52
CA LEU A 8 9.79 -0.50 -1.16
C LEU A 8 8.55 0.37 -0.94
N ASP A 9 8.14 0.50 0.33
CA ASP A 9 6.84 1.08 0.66
C ASP A 9 6.87 2.61 0.70
N LEU A 10 6.61 3.23 -0.46
CA LEU A 10 6.62 4.68 -0.63
C LEU A 10 5.31 5.36 -0.20
N ALA A 11 4.19 4.64 -0.20
CA ALA A 11 2.86 5.22 -0.10
C ALA A 11 2.15 4.96 1.24
N ARG A 12 2.71 4.13 2.14
CA ARG A 12 2.11 3.77 3.43
C ARG A 12 1.55 4.94 4.24
N SER A 13 2.22 6.10 4.23
CA SER A 13 1.80 7.26 5.02
C SER A 13 0.46 7.88 4.56
N VAL A 14 0.05 7.64 3.32
CA VAL A 14 -1.13 8.26 2.71
C VAL A 14 -2.21 7.26 2.30
N LEU A 15 -1.99 5.96 2.48
CA LEU A 15 -2.98 4.92 2.20
C LEU A 15 -3.85 4.65 3.44
N ALA A 16 -5.14 4.39 3.21
CA ALA A 16 -6.07 3.98 4.27
C ALA A 16 -5.75 2.58 4.80
N GLU A 17 -5.34 1.67 3.90
CA GLU A 17 -5.00 0.28 4.21
C GLU A 17 -3.68 -0.11 3.51
N PRO A 18 -2.51 0.27 4.06
CA PRO A 18 -1.21 -0.07 3.51
C PRO A 18 -0.99 -1.59 3.40
N VAL A 19 -0.23 -2.04 2.41
CA VAL A 19 0.17 -3.45 2.26
C VAL A 19 0.95 -3.91 3.50
N GLU A 20 0.65 -5.12 3.97
CA GLU A 20 1.38 -5.73 5.09
C GLU A 20 2.18 -6.93 4.62
N ILE A 21 3.39 -7.08 5.16
CA ILE A 21 4.22 -8.27 4.94
C ILE A 21 3.90 -9.27 6.03
N ILE A 22 3.39 -10.43 5.64
CA ILE A 22 3.08 -11.53 6.56
C ILE A 22 3.91 -12.73 6.13
N GLU A 23 4.77 -13.20 7.04
CA GLU A 23 5.68 -14.35 6.80
C GLU A 23 6.55 -14.20 5.55
N GLY A 24 6.99 -12.97 5.25
CA GLY A 24 7.82 -12.68 4.07
C GLY A 24 7.06 -12.65 2.74
N THR A 25 5.73 -12.65 2.78
CA THR A 25 4.87 -12.64 1.58
C THR A 25 3.89 -11.46 1.57
N ILE A 26 3.41 -11.12 0.38
CA ILE A 26 2.37 -10.11 0.15
C ILE A 26 1.12 -10.80 -0.38
N THR A 27 -0.02 -10.52 0.27
CA THR A 27 -1.35 -10.96 -0.20
C THR A 27 -2.10 -9.76 -0.77
N ALA A 28 -2.61 -9.87 -1.99
CA ALA A 28 -3.49 -8.85 -2.58
C ALA A 28 -4.81 -8.75 -1.79
N ARG A 29 -5.35 -7.53 -1.64
CA ARG A 29 -6.53 -7.24 -0.82
C ARG A 29 -7.45 -6.22 -1.47
N GLY A 30 -8.71 -6.18 -1.03
CA GLY A 30 -9.70 -5.18 -1.43
C GLY A 30 -10.26 -5.37 -2.84
N HIS A 31 -11.06 -4.40 -3.28
CA HIS A 31 -11.61 -4.35 -4.63
C HIS A 31 -10.64 -3.60 -5.57
N GLY A 32 -10.71 -3.89 -6.88
CA GLY A 32 -9.83 -3.27 -7.87
C GLY A 32 -8.36 -3.60 -7.60
N ILE A 33 -7.53 -2.56 -7.45
CA ILE A 33 -6.10 -2.70 -7.11
C ILE A 33 -5.81 -2.61 -5.60
N GLY A 34 -6.84 -2.54 -4.74
CA GLY A 34 -6.66 -2.52 -3.30
C GLY A 34 -6.15 -1.20 -2.71
N LEU A 35 -6.32 -0.08 -3.43
CA LEU A 35 -5.89 1.24 -2.97
C LEU A 35 -7.09 2.13 -2.62
N SER A 36 -7.03 2.69 -1.42
CA SER A 36 -7.91 3.75 -0.93
C SER A 36 -7.05 4.77 -0.18
N TRP A 37 -7.32 6.06 -0.37
CA TRP A 37 -6.54 7.14 0.25
C TRP A 37 -6.98 7.42 1.69
N ASN A 38 -6.01 7.71 2.56
CA ASN A 38 -6.27 8.46 3.78
C ASN A 38 -6.25 9.95 3.44
N GLU A 39 -7.40 10.50 3.06
CA GLU A 39 -7.53 11.88 2.56
C GLU A 39 -6.97 12.93 3.55
N LYS A 40 -7.11 12.69 4.86
CA LYS A 40 -6.54 13.58 5.88
C LYS A 40 -5.00 13.56 5.89
N ALA A 41 -4.40 12.42 5.59
CA ALA A 41 -2.95 12.30 5.47
C ALA A 41 -2.45 12.91 4.16
N VAL A 42 -3.12 12.63 3.04
CA VAL A 42 -2.83 13.23 1.73
C VAL A 42 -2.79 14.76 1.83
N ALA A 43 -3.78 15.36 2.49
CA ALA A 43 -3.86 16.82 2.66
C ALA A 43 -2.64 17.46 3.33
N LYS A 44 -1.87 16.72 4.15
CA LYS A 44 -0.66 17.22 4.83
C LYS A 44 0.56 17.29 3.91
N HIS A 45 0.50 16.66 2.74
CA HIS A 45 1.60 16.53 1.79
C HIS A 45 1.36 17.28 0.47
N LEU A 46 0.29 18.06 0.37
CA LEU A 46 0.02 18.92 -0.79
C LEU A 46 1.06 20.05 -0.88
N VAL A 47 1.51 20.36 -2.10
CA VAL A 47 2.51 21.39 -2.43
C VAL A 47 1.88 22.43 -3.36
#